data_AF-A0A962AE56-F1
#
_entry.id   AF-A0A962AE56-F1
#
_cell.length_a   1.000
_cell.length_b   1.000
_cell.length_c   1.000
_cell.angle_alpha   90.00
_cell.angle_beta   90.00
_cell.angle_gamma   90.00
#
_symmetry.space_group_name_H-M   'P 1'
#
loop_
_entity.id
_entity.type
_entity.pdbx_description
1 polymer ?
#
loop_
_entity_poly.entity_id
_entity_poly.type
_entity_poly.pdbx_seq_one_letter_code
_entity_poly.pdbx_strand_id
1 'polypeptide(L)' 'ISGTNAPLVELEAELADLHGKEAALVFTSGWISNLAGISTIADLMPNCLILSDALNHNSMIEGVRRASAERKIWRHN' A
#
# COMPACT_ATOMS: atom_id res chain seq x y z
N ILE A 1 1.06 19.87 -17.90
CA ILE A 1 0.37 18.76 -17.20
C ILE A 1 0.51 17.55 -18.11
N SER A 2 1.24 16.48 -17.74
CA SER A 2 1.70 15.43 -18.70
C SER A 2 1.64 13.99 -18.19
N GLY A 3 0.95 13.70 -17.08
CA GLY A 3 0.92 12.34 -16.49
C GLY A 3 -0.43 11.90 -15.94
N THR A 4 -1.24 12.84 -15.43
CA THR A 4 -2.64 12.59 -15.07
C THR A 4 -3.52 12.92 -16.26
N ASN A 5 -4.30 11.93 -16.71
CA ASN A 5 -5.26 12.05 -17.81
C ASN A 5 -6.62 11.47 -17.39
N ALA A 6 -7.67 11.79 -18.14
CA ALA A 6 -9.04 11.41 -17.79
C ALA A 6 -9.21 9.89 -17.53
N PRO A 7 -8.65 8.98 -18.37
CA PRO A 7 -8.75 7.54 -18.10
C PRO A 7 -8.20 7.08 -16.74
N LEU A 8 -7.12 7.70 -16.25
CA LEU A 8 -6.57 7.36 -14.93
C LEU A 8 -7.52 7.77 -13.80
N VAL A 9 -8.12 8.96 -13.91
CA VAL A 9 -9.06 9.47 -12.90
C VAL A 9 -10.35 8.65 -12.89
N GLU A 10 -10.85 8.26 -14.06
CA GLU A 10 -12.03 7.39 -14.19
C GLU A 10 -11.75 6.00 -13.60
N LEU A 11 -10.57 5.42 -13.88
CA LEU A 11 -10.17 4.14 -13.29
C LEU A 11 -10.08 4.23 -11.76
N GLU A 12 -9.52 5.30 -11.21
CA GLU A 12 -9.46 5.51 -9.75
C GLU A 12 -10.87 5.61 -9.14
N ALA A 13 -11.81 6.28 -9.82
CA ALA A 13 -13.20 6.35 -9.38
C ALA A 13 -13.90 4.99 -9.42
N GLU A 14 -13.73 4.21 -10.50
CA GLU A 14 -14.30 2.87 -10.63
C GLU A 14 -13.74 1.91 -9.58
N LEU A 15 -12.44 1.97 -9.28
CA LEU A 15 -11.82 1.16 -8.23
C LEU A 15 -12.32 1.55 -6.83
N ALA A 16 -12.51 2.85 -6.59
CA ALA A 16 -13.08 3.33 -5.33
C ALA A 16 -14.50 2.80 -5.13
N ASP A 17 -15.35 2.88 -6.17
CA ASP A 17 -16.72 2.37 -6.16
C ASP A 17 -16.75 0.84 -5.97
N LEU A 18 -15.95 0.10 -6.74
CA LEU A 18 -15.84 -1.36 -6.66
C LEU A 18 -15.52 -1.85 -5.23
N HIS A 19 -14.67 -1.13 -4.50
CA HIS A 19 -14.25 -1.49 -3.16
C HIS A 19 -15.03 -0.78 -2.05
N GLY A 20 -16.04 0.05 -2.38
CA GLY A 20 -16.82 0.83 -1.42
C GLY A 20 -15.94 1.76 -0.57
N LYS A 21 -14.99 2.45 -1.20
CA LYS A 21 -14.04 3.39 -0.56
C LYS A 21 -14.24 4.81 -1.09
N GLU A 22 -13.83 5.78 -0.29
CA GLU A 22 -13.93 7.21 -0.65
C GLU A 22 -13.04 7.59 -1.83
N ALA A 23 -11.90 6.90 -2.00
CA ALA A 23 -10.95 7.13 -3.07
C ALA A 23 -10.08 5.88 -3.33
N ALA A 24 -9.47 5.84 -4.51
CA ALA A 24 -8.41 4.90 -4.87
C ALA A 24 -7.23 5.64 -5.50
N LEU A 25 -6.06 5.00 -5.56
CA LEU A 25 -4.86 5.54 -6.17
C LEU A 25 -4.19 4.45 -7.00
N VAL A 26 -3.99 4.71 -8.29
CA VAL A 26 -3.39 3.73 -9.21
C VAL A 26 -1.86 3.82 -9.18
N PHE A 27 -1.22 2.65 -9.15
CA PHE A 27 0.22 2.51 -9.31
C PHE A 27 0.52 1.64 -10.54
N THR A 28 1.77 1.68 -11.00
CA THR A 28 2.22 0.88 -12.16
C THR A 28 2.16 -0.64 -11.94
N SER A 29 2.06 -1.11 -10.68
CA SER A 29 1.85 -2.52 -10.34
C SER A 29 1.40 -2.71 -8.90
N GLY A 30 0.84 -3.89 -8.61
CA GLY A 30 0.55 -4.34 -7.24
C GLY A 30 1.79 -4.51 -6.36
N TRP A 31 2.98 -4.64 -6.97
CA TRP A 31 4.24 -4.69 -6.21
C TRP A 31 4.59 -3.30 -5.68
N ILE A 32 4.53 -2.28 -6.56
CA ILE A 32 4.83 -0.89 -6.19
C ILE A 32 3.76 -0.33 -5.24
N SER A 33 2.48 -0.65 -5.44
CA SER A 33 1.41 -0.18 -4.55
C SER A 33 1.62 -0.66 -3.10
N ASN A 34 1.99 -1.93 -2.92
CA ASN A 34 2.29 -2.49 -1.60
C ASN A 34 3.54 -1.85 -0.99
N LEU A 35 4.63 -1.75 -1.76
CA LEU A 35 5.88 -1.12 -1.29
C LEU A 35 5.62 0.30 -0.80
N ALA A 36 5.03 1.13 -1.66
CA ALA A 36 4.82 2.55 -1.39
C ALA A 36 3.75 2.78 -0.33
N GLY A 37 2.62 2.08 -0.42
CA GLY A 37 1.49 2.23 0.51
C GLY A 37 1.90 1.88 1.95
N ILE A 38 2.48 0.69 2.16
CA ILE A 38 2.84 0.23 3.50
C ILE A 38 3.90 1.15 4.12
N SER A 39 4.99 1.45 3.39
CA SER A 39 6.07 2.24 3.97
C SER A 39 5.62 3.66 4.30
N THR A 40 4.89 4.31 3.38
CA THR A 40 4.46 5.69 3.56
C THR A 40 3.44 5.83 4.68
N ILE A 41 2.44 4.94 4.75
CA ILE A 41 1.43 5.00 5.83
C ILE A 41 2.10 4.79 7.19
N ALA A 42 3.00 3.81 7.30
CA ALA A 42 3.70 3.53 8.56
C ALA A 42 4.58 4.72 9.00
N ASP A 43 5.32 5.34 8.08
CA ASP A 43 6.17 6.49 8.38
C ASP A 43 5.38 7.75 8.77
N LEU A 44 4.15 7.89 8.26
CA LEU A 44 3.25 9.00 8.60
C LEU A 44 2.55 8.83 9.95
N MET A 45 2.57 7.63 10.55
CA MET A 45 1.90 7.31 11.81
C MET A 45 2.91 7.27 12.96
N PRO A 46 2.89 8.24 13.89
CA PRO A 46 3.73 8.20 15.07
C PRO A 46 3.48 6.95 15.91
N ASN A 47 4.55 6.31 16.38
CA ASN A 47 4.49 5.07 17.17
C ASN A 47 3.75 3.92 16.47
N CYS A 48 3.83 3.85 15.14
CA CYS A 48 3.28 2.72 14.39
C CYS A 48 4.00 1.42 14.74
N LEU A 49 3.20 0.38 15.01
CA LEU A 49 3.64 -1.01 15.03
C LEU A 49 3.03 -1.72 13.82
N ILE A 50 3.89 -2.21 12.92
CA ILE A 50 3.48 -3.04 11.80
C ILE A 50 3.47 -4.51 12.23
N LEU A 51 2.32 -5.17 12.09
CA LEU A 51 2.21 -6.61 12.21
C LEU A 51 2.28 -7.20 10.81
N SER A 52 3.20 -8.15 10.56
CA SER A 52 3.32 -8.85 9.27
C SER A 52 3.30 -10.37 9.38
N ASP A 53 2.52 -11.04 8.54
CA ASP A 53 2.56 -12.50 8.39
C ASP A 53 3.91 -12.93 7.80
N ALA A 54 4.47 -14.05 8.28
CA ALA A 54 5.75 -14.58 7.80
C ALA A 54 5.73 -15.01 6.32
N LEU A 55 4.56 -15.31 5.77
CA LEU A 55 4.36 -15.72 4.37
C LEU A 55 3.68 -14.63 3.52
N ASN A 56 3.69 -13.37 3.98
CA ASN A 56 3.24 -12.25 3.16
C ASN A 56 4.00 -12.18 1.83
N HIS A 57 3.30 -11.70 0.79
CA HIS A 57 3.92 -11.53 -0.53
C HIS A 57 5.15 -10.61 -0.44
N ASN A 58 6.18 -10.89 -1.26
CA ASN A 58 7.46 -10.19 -1.18
C ASN A 58 7.33 -8.65 -1.25
N SER A 59 6.41 -8.13 -2.07
CA SER A 59 6.15 -6.68 -2.14
C SER A 59 5.73 -6.06 -0.80
N MET A 60 4.95 -6.81 0.00
CA MET A 60 4.52 -6.36 1.32
C MET A 60 5.69 -6.41 2.29
N ILE A 61 6.48 -7.48 2.28
CA ILE A 61 7.69 -7.61 3.09
C ILE A 61 8.65 -6.43 2.83
N GLU A 62 8.85 -6.06 1.56
CA GLU A 62 9.69 -4.91 1.20
C GLU A 62 9.10 -3.58 1.67
N GLY A 63 7.77 -3.40 1.61
CA GLY A 63 7.07 -2.25 2.21
C GLY A 63 7.32 -2.14 3.72
N VAL A 64 7.16 -3.24 4.45
CA VAL A 64 7.41 -3.31 5.90
C VAL A 64 8.88 -3.09 6.24
N ARG A 65 9.80 -3.57 5.39
CA ARG A 65 11.24 -3.37 5.59
C ARG A 65 11.68 -1.94 5.37
N ARG A 66 11.06 -1.24 4.42
CA ARG A 66 11.35 0.15 4.08
C ARG A 66 10.81 1.15 5.10
N ALA A 67 9.71 0.81 5.79
CA ALA A 67 9.17 1.62 6.87
C ALA A 67 10.17 1.77 8.02
N SER A 68 10.16 2.94 8.67
CA SER A 68 10.92 3.25 9.87
C SER A 68 10.23 2.79 11.17
N ALA A 69 9.02 2.22 11.05
CA ALA A 69 8.18 1.78 12.15
C ALA A 69 8.67 0.47 12.81
N GLU A 70 8.27 0.23 14.07
CA GLU A 70 8.49 -1.07 14.71
C GLU A 70 7.73 -2.15 13.94
N ARG A 71 8.29 -3.36 13.84
CA ARG A 71 7.64 -4.48 13.16
C ARG A 71 7.67 -5.76 13.99
N LYS A 72 6.57 -6.51 13.97
CA LYS A 72 6.47 -7.87 14.53
C LYS A 72 6.00 -8.84 13.46
N ILE A 73 6.74 -9.93 13.32
CA ILE A 73 6.46 -10.99 12.34
C ILE A 73 5.89 -12.19 13.09
N TRP A 74 4.76 -12.73 12.63
CA TRP A 74 4.14 -13.93 13.22
C TRP A 74 4.17 -15.12 12.26
N ARG A 75 4.16 -16.34 12.82
CA ARG A 75 4.08 -17.58 12.03
C ARG A 75 2.73 -17.62 11.31
N HIS A 76 2.73 -17.93 10.02
CA HIS A 76 1.51 -18.10 9.26
C HIS A 76 0.56 -19.11 9.91
N ASN A 77 -0.61 -18.62 10.33
CA ASN A 77 -1.72 -19.38 10.94
C ASN A 77 -1.27 -20.55 11.86
#